data_AF-A0A7Y2BD07-F1
#
_entry.id   AF-A0A7Y2BD07-F1
#
_cell.length_a   1.000
_cell.length_b   1.000
_cell.length_c   1.000
_cell.angle_alpha   90.00
_cell.angle_beta   90.00
_cell.angle_gamma   90.00
#
_symmetry.space_group_name_H-M   'P 1'
#
loop_
_entity.id
_entity.type
_entity.pdbx_description
1 polymer ?
#
loop_
_entity_poly.entity_id
_entity_poly.type
_entity_poly.pdbx_seq_one_letter_code
_entity_poly.pdbx_strand_id
1 'polypeptide(L)'
;MKFCISILCLFVTTFSFAEHIQFETDYTTALKRAKTEQKPIFLDYMAAWCGPCKRMEKEVFGDSITAKFSWNYVTYDLYALALYNSEE
;
A
#
# COMPACT_ATOMS: atom_id res chain seq x y z
N MET A 1 -7.75 30.16 -31.28
CA MET A 1 -7.31 30.27 -29.87
C MET A 1 -8.30 29.67 -28.87
N LYS A 2 -9.63 29.74 -29.07
CA LYS A 2 -10.64 29.06 -28.21
C LYS A 2 -10.73 27.54 -28.38
N PHE A 3 -10.41 27.03 -29.57
CA PHE A 3 -10.48 25.58 -29.89
C PHE A 3 -9.39 24.74 -29.22
N CYS A 4 -8.19 25.30 -29.00
CA CYS A 4 -7.08 24.57 -28.37
C CYS A 4 -7.30 24.33 -26.87
N ILE A 5 -8.01 25.24 -26.19
CA ILE A 5 -8.32 25.10 -24.75
C ILE A 5 -9.39 24.01 -24.55
N SER A 6 -10.36 23.91 -25.47
CA SER A 6 -11.42 22.90 -25.40
C SER A 6 -10.90 21.47 -25.62
N ILE A 7 -9.85 21.29 -26.43
CA ILE A 7 -9.23 19.98 -26.72
C ILE A 7 -8.35 19.52 -25.55
N LEU A 8 -7.69 20.45 -24.85
CA LEU A 8 -6.85 20.14 -23.68
C LEU A 8 -7.68 19.65 -22.48
N CYS A 9 -8.89 20.16 -22.28
CA CYS A 9 -9.77 19.72 -21.18
C CYS A 9 -10.31 18.29 -21.35
N LEU A 10 -10.47 17.79 -22.58
CA LEU A 10 -10.99 16.45 -22.84
C LEU A 10 -9.98 15.35 -22.48
N PHE A 11 -8.68 15.63 -22.58
CA PHE A 11 -7.61 14.67 -22.31
C PHE A 11 -7.38 14.41 -20.82
N VAL A 12 -7.81 15.31 -19.93
CA VAL A 12 -7.56 15.21 -18.48
C VAL A 12 -8.52 14.23 -17.78
N THR A 13 -9.64 13.87 -18.41
CA THR A 13 -10.71 13.08 -17.76
C THR A 13 -10.45 11.57 -17.65
N THR A 14 -9.40 11.05 -18.30
CA THR A 14 -9.15 9.58 -18.35
C THR A 14 -8.03 9.08 -17.43
N PHE A 15 -7.42 9.95 -16.61
CA PHE A 15 -6.43 9.52 -15.61
C PHE A 15 -7.13 8.87 -14.41
N SER A 16 -7.50 7.59 -14.54
CA SER A 16 -7.92 6.77 -13.40
C SER A 16 -6.68 6.28 -12.66
N PHE A 17 -6.44 6.82 -11.46
CA PHE A 17 -5.41 6.31 -10.57
C PHE A 17 -5.92 5.01 -9.93
N ALA A 18 -5.40 3.87 -10.38
CA ALA A 18 -5.56 2.62 -9.65
C ALA A 18 -4.61 2.66 -8.44
N GLU A 19 -5.16 2.75 -7.23
CA GLU A 19 -4.39 2.83 -6.00
C GLU A 19 -4.10 1.41 -5.48
N HIS A 20 -2.87 0.96 -5.70
CA HIS A 20 -2.35 -0.29 -5.16
C HIS A 20 -1.74 -0.04 -3.78
N ILE A 21 -1.98 -0.92 -2.79
CA ILE A 21 -1.27 -0.82 -1.50
C ILE A 21 0.23 -0.95 -1.75
N GLN A 22 1.00 0.01 -1.25
CA GLN A 22 2.45 -0.12 -1.17
C GLN A 22 2.85 -0.67 0.19
N PHE A 23 3.19 -1.94 0.22
CA PHE A 23 3.76 -2.60 1.39
C PHE A 23 5.25 -2.30 1.50
N GLU A 24 5.64 -1.68 2.61
CA GLU A 24 7.04 -1.50 2.96
C GLU A 24 7.57 -2.79 3.58
N THR A 25 8.75 -3.24 3.18
CA THR A 25 9.41 -4.43 3.78
C THR A 25 10.49 -4.06 4.79
N ASP A 26 10.90 -2.79 4.82
CA ASP A 26 11.84 -2.24 5.82
C ASP A 26 11.11 -1.33 6.80
N TYR A 27 11.23 -1.65 8.09
CA TYR A 27 10.56 -0.89 9.14
C TYR A 27 11.05 0.55 9.22
N THR A 28 12.32 0.81 8.93
CA THR A 28 12.89 2.17 8.98
C THR A 28 12.28 3.07 7.92
N THR A 29 12.05 2.52 6.73
CA THR A 29 11.38 3.19 5.61
C THR A 29 9.91 3.44 5.93
N ALA A 30 9.20 2.43 6.45
CA ALA A 30 7.83 2.59 6.92
C ALA A 30 7.69 3.69 7.98
N LEU A 31 8.60 3.74 8.95
CA LEU A 31 8.64 4.78 9.99
C LEU A 31 8.85 6.18 9.43
N LYS A 32 9.80 6.35 8.50
CA LYS A 32 10.06 7.66 7.87
C LYS A 32 8.83 8.13 7.10
N ARG A 33 8.22 7.24 6.33
CA ARG A 33 7.01 7.52 5.55
C ARG A 33 5.81 7.83 6.44
N ALA A 34 5.56 7.04 7.48
CA ALA A 34 4.49 7.26 8.45
C ALA A 34 4.59 8.64 9.14
N LYS A 35 5.82 9.06 9.50
CA LYS A 35 6.07 10.40 10.05
C LYS A 35 5.81 11.51 9.03
N THR A 36 6.18 11.29 7.77
CA THR A 36 6.02 12.27 6.69
C THR A 36 4.56 12.44 6.30
N GLU A 37 3.83 11.33 6.18
CA GLU A 37 2.41 11.31 5.82
C GLU A 37 1.48 11.55 7.02
N GLN A 38 2.02 11.60 8.24
CA GLN A 38 1.25 11.71 9.49
C GLN A 38 0.19 10.60 9.64
N LYS A 39 0.53 9.38 9.20
CA LYS A 39 -0.35 8.21 9.27
C LYS A 39 0.19 7.17 10.25
N PRO A 40 -0.68 6.45 10.96
CA PRO A 40 -0.27 5.26 11.71
C PRO A 40 0.27 4.17 10.78
N ILE A 41 1.13 3.29 11.32
CA ILE A 41 1.58 2.09 10.62
C ILE A 41 0.58 0.97 10.85
N PHE A 42 0.15 0.33 9.76
CA PHE A 42 -0.52 -0.97 9.81
C PHE A 42 0.53 -2.05 9.59
N LEU A 43 0.77 -2.87 10.61
CA LEU A 43 1.70 -3.98 10.54
C LEU A 43 0.94 -5.24 10.10
N ASP A 44 1.29 -5.78 8.93
CA ASP A 44 0.86 -7.10 8.50
C ASP A 44 1.93 -8.12 8.87
N TYR A 45 1.53 -9.17 9.59
CA TYR A 45 2.44 -10.23 10.01
C TYR A 45 2.18 -11.48 9.16
N MET A 46 3.16 -11.83 8.32
CA MET A 46 2.99 -12.84 7.28
C MET A 46 4.05 -13.95 7.39
N ALA A 47 3.68 -15.16 6.95
CA ALA A 47 4.61 -16.26 6.78
C ALA A 47 4.26 -17.11 5.54
N ALA A 48 5.27 -17.64 4.86
CA ALA A 48 5.12 -18.48 3.67
C ALA A 48 4.23 -19.72 3.91
N TRP A 49 4.20 -20.23 5.13
CA TRP A 49 3.43 -21.41 5.53
C TRP A 49 2.07 -21.05 6.15
N CYS A 50 1.76 -19.76 6.32
CA CYS A 50 0.49 -19.32 6.88
C CYS A 50 -0.62 -19.34 5.83
N GLY A 51 -1.41 -20.42 5.82
CA GLY A 51 -2.58 -20.56 4.95
C GLY A 51 -3.61 -19.43 5.08
N PRO A 52 -4.02 -19.03 6.31
CA PRO A 52 -4.94 -17.91 6.52
C PRO A 52 -4.39 -16.57 5.99
N CYS A 53 -3.11 -16.30 6.19
CA CYS A 53 -2.47 -15.05 5.75
C CYS A 53 -2.51 -14.92 4.22
N LYS A 54 -2.21 -16.00 3.48
CA LYS A 54 -2.35 -16.04 2.01
C LYS A 54 -3.77 -15.80 1.52
N ARG A 55 -4.77 -16.25 2.30
CA ARG A 55 -6.18 -15.99 1.99
C ARG A 55 -6.50 -14.50 2.16
N MET A 56 -6.04 -13.89 3.24
CA MET A 56 -6.20 -12.45 3.50
C MET A 56 -5.55 -11.60 2.40
N GLU A 57 -4.35 -11.95 1.96
CA GLU A 57 -3.66 -11.27 0.85
C GLU A 57 -4.50 -11.30 -0.43
N LYS A 58 -5.11 -12.45 -0.75
CA LYS A 58 -5.93 -12.62 -1.95
C LYS A 58 -7.31 -11.97 -1.86
N GLU A 59 -7.98 -12.09 -0.71
CA GLU A 59 -9.39 -11.74 -0.54
C GLU A 59 -9.60 -10.34 0.04
N VAL A 60 -8.63 -9.81 0.80
CA VAL A 60 -8.74 -8.51 1.50
C VAL A 60 -7.84 -7.47 0.85
N PHE A 61 -6.57 -7.78 0.60
CA PHE A 61 -5.63 -6.85 -0.05
C PHE A 61 -5.73 -6.85 -1.58
N GLY A 62 -6.47 -7.78 -2.17
CA GLY A 62 -6.80 -7.80 -3.59
C GLY A 62 -8.05 -7.02 -4.00
N ASP A 63 -8.84 -6.49 -3.05
CA ASP A 63 -10.15 -5.87 -3.29
C ASP A 63 -10.18 -4.37 -2.93
N SER A 64 -11.30 -3.68 -3.18
CA SER A 64 -11.51 -2.25 -2.91
C SER A 64 -11.21 -1.76 -1.47
N ILE A 65 -11.08 -2.67 -0.49
CA ILE A 65 -10.61 -2.37 0.88
C ILE A 65 -9.15 -1.89 0.88
N THR A 66 -8.37 -2.29 -0.12
CA THR A 66 -6.96 -1.93 -0.34
C THR A 66 -6.73 -0.43 -0.42
N ALA A 67 -7.66 0.29 -1.06
CA ALA A 67 -7.64 1.76 -1.08
C ALA A 67 -7.75 2.30 0.36
N LYS A 68 -8.72 1.83 1.17
CA LYS A 68 -8.88 2.34 2.54
C LYS A 68 -7.63 2.16 3.40
N PHE A 69 -6.88 1.08 3.23
CA PHE A 69 -5.62 0.91 3.95
C PHE A 69 -4.58 1.95 3.54
N SER A 70 -4.39 2.17 2.23
CA SER A 70 -3.42 3.17 1.72
C SER A 70 -3.78 4.62 2.13
N TRP A 71 -5.07 4.94 2.16
CA TRP A 71 -5.55 6.27 2.56
C TRP A 71 -5.32 6.55 4.05
N ASN A 72 -5.46 5.55 4.92
CA ASN A 72 -5.45 5.75 6.38
C ASN A 72 -4.16 5.30 7.06
N TYR A 73 -3.36 4.44 6.42
CA TYR A 73 -2.20 3.80 7.02
C TYR A 73 -1.00 3.78 6.08
N VAL A 74 0.20 3.72 6.68
CA VAL A 74 1.38 3.19 5.99
C VAL A 74 1.47 1.71 6.31
N THR A 75 1.41 0.85 5.31
CA THR A 75 1.41 -0.61 5.48
C THR A 75 2.83 -1.16 5.50
N TYR A 76 3.16 -1.94 6.53
CA TYR A 76 4.46 -2.59 6.71
C TYR A 76 4.28 -4.11 6.81
N ASP A 77 4.94 -4.84 5.92
CA ASP A 77 4.92 -6.30 5.90
C ASP A 77 6.10 -6.85 6.69
N LEU A 78 5.77 -7.45 7.83
CA LEU A 78 6.71 -8.16 8.67
C LEU A 78 6.66 -9.65 8.36
N TYR A 79 7.68 -10.13 7.65
CA TYR A 79 7.83 -11.55 7.40
C TYR A 79 8.34 -12.28 8.64
N ALA A 80 7.73 -13.41 8.99
CA ALA A 80 8.14 -14.22 10.14
C ALA A 80 9.62 -14.65 10.09
N LEU A 81 10.19 -14.84 8.90
CA LEU A 81 11.61 -15.14 8.73
C LEU A 81 12.52 -13.94 9.08
N ALA A 82 12.04 -12.71 8.89
CA ALA A 82 12.79 -11.52 9.28
C ALA A 82 12.92 -11.43 10.80
N LEU A 83 11.93 -11.92 11.56
CA LEU A 83 12.04 -12.02 13.03
C LEU A 83 13.06 -13.06 13.46
N TYR A 84 13.08 -14.23 12.80
CA TYR A 84 14.07 -15.28 13.10
C TYR A 84 15.51 -14.78 12.92
N ASN A 85 15.76 -13.91 11.95
CA ASN A 85 17.09 -13.35 11.68
C ASN A 85 17.39 -12.04 12.44
N SER A 86 16.47 -11.54 13.28
CA SER A 86 16.61 -10.26 14.00
C SER A 86 17.11 -10.41 15.44
N GLU A 87 17.23 -11.63 15.93
CA GLU A 87 17.72 -11.95 17.29
C GLU A 87 19.23 -12.29 17.33
N GLU A 88 19.93 -12.25 16.18
CA GLU A 88 21.39 -12.30 16.06
C GLU A 88 21.99 -10.89 15.85
#